data_AF-A0A8H3NT98-F1
#
_entry.id   AF-A0A8H3NT98-F1
#
_cell.length_a   1.000
_cell.length_b   1.000
_cell.length_c   1.000
_cell.angle_alpha   90.00
_cell.angle_beta   90.00
_cell.angle_gamma   90.00
#
_symmetry.space_group_name_H-M   'P 1'
#
loop_
_entity.id
_entity.type
_entity.pdbx_description
1 polymer ?
#
loop_
_entity_poly.entity_id
_entity_poly.type
_entity_poly.pdbx_seq_one_letter_code
_entity_poly.pdbx_strand_id
1 'polypeptide(L)'
;MKTSFFLALAYIAASVWAGGYQGCLERVLFFHAYQIDGLNDPEDQTLGFKCKKWDDKIGSCVNNEWVACRGRGGGRCNFNELMATLGKTRPTDKLVAPEADQDTTRPNIQETAKRLYTKYTTPPNKKVTNFPPYKAMKGASSNFNAYTLKLGNLVKDAWLHKTDANKHLWEEFDATLEKINIARAGDHGPFLIEAAVAKLGTPNEMDIKLMNLGDNPISNPTTQWETVDWKATADAAKAKGIPNVDKLIRDFRTQWYTTDGSARDHYAVFKTYKRVGDLMQSCRR
;
A
#
# COMPACT_ATOMS: atom_id res chain seq x y z
N MET A 1 -18.59 -31.26 29.19
CA MET A 1 -18.91 -30.46 27.99
C MET A 1 -17.77 -29.49 27.73
N LYS A 2 -17.17 -29.58 26.54
CA LYS A 2 -16.08 -28.71 26.07
C LYS A 2 -16.70 -27.39 25.61
N THR A 3 -16.37 -26.27 26.24
CA THR A 3 -16.74 -24.93 25.76
C THR A 3 -15.55 -24.30 25.05
N SER A 4 -15.73 -24.08 23.76
CA SER A 4 -14.79 -23.47 22.82
C SER A 4 -14.36 -22.06 23.22
N PHE A 5 -13.07 -21.91 23.56
CA PHE A 5 -12.37 -20.63 23.59
C PHE A 5 -11.80 -20.35 22.19
N PHE A 6 -12.62 -19.88 21.24
CA PHE A 6 -12.17 -19.56 19.87
C PHE A 6 -12.78 -18.29 19.28
N LEU A 7 -13.14 -17.31 20.11
CA LEU A 7 -13.73 -16.04 19.64
C LEU A 7 -13.14 -14.82 20.36
N ALA A 8 -11.81 -14.69 20.33
CA ALA A 8 -11.11 -13.49 20.81
C ALA A 8 -9.92 -13.10 19.90
N LEU A 9 -10.02 -13.34 18.59
CA LEU A 9 -8.89 -13.23 17.65
C LEU A 9 -9.12 -12.23 16.49
N ALA A 10 -9.92 -11.18 16.69
CA ALA A 10 -10.19 -10.18 15.64
C ALA A 10 -10.12 -8.70 16.08
N TYR A 11 -9.74 -8.39 17.33
CA TYR A 11 -9.78 -7.02 17.87
C TYR A 11 -8.45 -6.47 18.37
N ILE A 12 -7.35 -6.95 17.80
CA ILE A 12 -6.12 -6.15 17.79
C ILE A 12 -5.91 -5.79 16.33
N ALA A 13 -6.25 -4.54 16.02
CA ALA A 13 -5.77 -3.85 14.83
C ALA A 13 -4.24 -3.93 14.87
N ALA A 14 -3.70 -5.03 14.34
CA ALA A 14 -2.29 -5.16 14.09
C ALA A 14 -1.95 -3.95 13.24
N SER A 15 -1.17 -3.07 13.84
CA SER A 15 -0.40 -2.06 13.15
C SER A 15 0.52 -2.82 12.21
N VAL A 16 -0.04 -3.23 11.05
CA VAL A 16 0.65 -4.01 10.04
C VAL A 16 1.93 -3.24 9.77
N TRP A 17 3.06 -3.89 10.06
CA TRP A 17 4.40 -3.39 9.85
C TRP A 17 4.63 -3.13 8.35
N ALA A 18 4.04 -2.05 7.85
CA ALA A 18 4.22 -1.48 6.52
C ALA A 18 4.71 -0.02 6.64
N GLY A 19 5.45 0.26 7.71
CA GLY A 19 6.15 1.52 7.92
C GLY A 19 7.49 1.49 7.19
N GLY A 20 7.51 1.88 5.92
CA GLY A 20 8.71 1.97 5.11
C GLY A 20 8.48 2.78 3.83
N TYR A 21 9.32 2.58 2.82
CA TYR A 21 9.20 3.27 1.54
C TYR A 21 7.88 2.99 0.82
N GLN A 22 7.33 1.78 0.91
CA GLN A 22 5.99 1.45 0.45
C GLN A 22 4.93 2.37 1.05
N GLY A 23 5.00 2.67 2.36
CA GLY A 23 4.06 3.58 3.02
C GLY A 23 4.15 5.03 2.52
N CYS A 24 5.28 5.42 1.94
CA CYS A 24 5.44 6.70 1.25
C CYS A 24 4.82 6.66 -0.15
N LEU A 25 4.98 5.56 -0.89
CA LEU A 25 4.28 5.36 -2.17
C LEU A 25 2.76 5.34 -1.99
N GLU A 26 2.23 4.77 -0.91
CA GLU A 26 0.79 4.77 -0.62
C GLU A 26 0.20 6.16 -0.44
N ARG A 27 1.00 7.10 0.07
CA ARG A 27 0.62 8.51 0.18
C ARG A 27 0.60 9.21 -1.16
N VAL A 28 1.53 8.85 -2.05
CA VAL A 28 1.54 9.31 -3.44
C VAL A 28 0.31 8.75 -4.17
N LEU A 29 0.00 7.46 -4.01
CA LEU A 29 -1.20 6.83 -4.57
C LEU A 29 -2.47 7.52 -4.08
N PHE A 30 -2.53 7.81 -2.78
CA PHE A 30 -3.65 8.55 -2.19
C PHE A 30 -3.82 9.94 -2.81
N PHE A 31 -2.72 10.65 -3.11
CA PHE A 31 -2.82 11.93 -3.78
C PHE A 31 -3.35 11.82 -5.21
N HIS A 32 -2.88 10.84 -6.01
CA HIS A 32 -3.43 10.62 -7.35
C HIS A 32 -4.92 10.26 -7.29
N ALA A 33 -5.31 9.38 -6.36
CA ALA A 33 -6.71 9.07 -6.13
C ALA A 33 -7.52 10.31 -5.71
N TYR A 34 -6.95 11.17 -4.86
CA TYR A 34 -7.55 12.42 -4.44
C TYR A 34 -7.73 13.40 -5.62
N GLN A 35 -6.81 13.43 -6.58
CA GLN A 35 -7.00 14.22 -7.80
C GLN A 35 -8.13 13.66 -8.66
N ILE A 36 -8.21 12.32 -8.80
CA ILE A 36 -9.30 11.63 -9.52
C ILE A 36 -10.66 11.89 -8.87
N ASP A 37 -10.74 11.77 -7.54
CA ASP A 37 -11.94 12.10 -6.76
C ASP A 37 -12.40 13.54 -7.00
N GLY A 38 -11.47 14.47 -7.23
CA GLY A 38 -11.78 15.86 -7.55
C GLY A 38 -12.50 16.07 -8.89
N LEU A 39 -12.62 15.03 -9.73
CA LEU A 39 -13.42 15.07 -10.96
C LEU A 39 -14.90 14.80 -10.72
N ASN A 40 -15.27 14.23 -9.56
CA ASN A 40 -16.66 14.03 -9.16
C ASN A 40 -17.27 15.35 -8.66
N ASP A 41 -18.60 15.41 -8.63
CA ASP A 41 -19.32 16.53 -8.04
C ASP A 41 -18.94 16.73 -6.56
N PRO A 42 -18.90 17.97 -6.05
CA PRO A 42 -18.41 18.26 -4.69
C PRO A 42 -19.09 17.47 -3.56
N GLU A 43 -20.35 17.07 -3.74
CA GLU A 43 -21.11 16.28 -2.76
C GLU A 43 -20.73 14.80 -2.72
N ASP A 44 -20.23 14.27 -3.85
CA ASP A 44 -19.80 12.89 -4.01
C ASP A 44 -18.32 12.68 -3.66
N GLN A 45 -17.55 13.76 -3.53
CA GLN A 45 -16.14 13.71 -3.14
C GLN A 45 -15.99 13.11 -1.74
N THR A 46 -15.10 12.13 -1.61
CA THR A 46 -14.86 11.44 -0.33
C THR A 46 -13.41 11.47 0.14
N LEU A 47 -12.45 11.78 -0.73
CA LEU A 47 -11.03 11.83 -0.36
C LEU A 47 -10.62 13.21 0.15
N GLY A 48 -9.65 13.23 1.05
CA GLY A 48 -9.20 14.44 1.73
C GLY A 48 -10.16 14.89 2.84
N PHE A 49 -11.01 14.00 3.33
CA PHE A 49 -11.84 14.26 4.50
C PHE A 49 -11.27 13.52 5.70
N LYS A 50 -10.99 14.24 6.78
CA LYS A 50 -10.61 13.64 8.07
C LYS A 50 -11.81 13.61 9.01
N CYS A 51 -11.96 12.51 9.72
CA CYS A 51 -12.90 12.45 10.82
C CYS A 51 -12.44 13.41 11.93
N LYS A 52 -13.35 14.27 12.40
CA LYS A 52 -13.06 15.26 13.45
C LYS A 52 -12.76 14.58 14.79
N LYS A 53 -13.54 13.55 15.15
CA LYS A 53 -13.35 12.73 16.34
C LYS A 53 -13.67 11.28 16.03
N TRP A 54 -12.65 10.42 16.11
CA TRP A 54 -12.78 8.98 15.91
C TRP A 54 -13.14 8.28 17.23
N ASP A 55 -14.08 7.34 17.19
CA ASP A 55 -14.39 6.45 18.31
C ASP A 55 -13.90 5.04 18.02
N ASP A 56 -12.83 4.64 18.72
CA ASP A 56 -12.20 3.32 18.57
C ASP A 56 -13.10 2.17 19.07
N LYS A 57 -14.08 2.41 19.95
CA LYS A 57 -14.95 1.37 20.48
C LYS A 57 -15.96 0.90 19.45
N ILE A 58 -16.58 1.84 18.75
CA ILE A 58 -17.56 1.55 17.69
C ILE A 58 -16.93 1.52 16.30
N GLY A 59 -15.67 1.95 16.16
CA GLY A 59 -14.95 1.96 14.90
C GLY A 59 -15.57 2.89 13.86
N SER A 60 -16.05 4.07 14.29
CA SER A 60 -16.70 5.04 13.40
C SER A 60 -16.42 6.50 13.79
N CYS A 61 -16.77 7.41 12.89
CA CYS A 61 -16.63 8.84 13.14
C CYS A 61 -17.80 9.36 13.98
N VAL A 62 -17.49 9.97 15.13
CA VAL A 62 -18.51 10.50 16.05
C VAL A 62 -19.39 11.51 15.32
N ASN A 63 -20.71 11.34 15.45
CA ASN A 63 -21.74 12.17 14.80
C ASN A 63 -21.62 12.27 13.27
N ASN A 64 -20.86 11.38 12.63
CA ASN A 64 -20.52 11.48 11.20
C ASN A 64 -19.88 12.85 10.83
N GLU A 65 -19.11 13.46 11.75
CA GLU A 65 -18.49 14.77 11.55
C GLU A 65 -17.15 14.67 10.78
N TRP A 66 -17.21 14.93 9.48
CA TRP A 66 -16.05 14.93 8.58
C TRP A 66 -15.62 16.34 8.20
N VAL A 67 -14.30 16.58 8.18
CA VAL A 67 -13.71 17.87 7.83
C VAL A 67 -12.90 17.72 6.56
N ALA A 68 -13.32 18.42 5.50
CA ALA A 68 -12.58 18.50 4.26
C ALA A 68 -11.22 19.18 4.45
N CYS A 69 -10.21 18.69 3.77
CA CYS A 69 -8.95 19.40 3.57
C CYS A 69 -9.22 20.59 2.65
N ARG A 70 -8.96 21.80 3.16
CA ARG A 70 -9.10 23.05 2.41
C ARG A 70 -7.74 23.66 2.19
N GLY A 71 -7.39 23.89 0.92
CA GLY A 71 -6.19 24.60 0.55
C GLY A 71 -6.29 26.08 0.89
N ARG A 72 -5.15 26.77 0.99
CA ARG A 72 -5.10 28.20 1.36
C ARG A 72 -5.91 29.12 0.43
N GLY A 73 -6.11 28.73 -0.84
CA GLY A 73 -6.94 29.45 -1.81
C GLY A 73 -8.44 29.17 -1.73
N GLY A 74 -8.92 28.42 -0.74
CA GLY A 74 -10.32 28.03 -0.60
C GLY A 74 -10.73 26.80 -1.43
N GLY A 75 -9.83 26.26 -2.25
CA GLY A 75 -10.02 25.05 -3.04
C GLY A 75 -9.58 23.76 -2.34
N ARG A 76 -9.43 22.72 -3.15
CA ARG A 76 -8.85 21.43 -2.74
C ARG A 76 -7.39 21.62 -2.30
N CYS A 77 -6.98 20.87 -1.29
CA CYS A 77 -5.59 20.83 -0.84
C CYS A 77 -4.62 20.36 -1.90
N ASN A 78 -3.43 20.95 -1.95
CA ASN A 78 -2.29 20.38 -2.66
C ASN A 78 -1.67 19.19 -1.89
N PHE A 79 -0.63 18.58 -2.46
CA PHE A 79 0.02 17.42 -1.87
C PHE A 79 0.48 17.65 -0.42
N ASN A 80 1.17 18.75 -0.15
CA ASN A 80 1.70 19.02 1.19
C ASN A 80 0.59 19.23 2.22
N GLU A 81 -0.43 20.00 1.85
CA GLU A 81 -1.59 20.27 2.70
C GLU A 81 -2.35 18.98 3.00
N LEU A 82 -2.53 18.14 1.99
CA LEU A 82 -3.15 16.82 2.14
C LEU A 82 -2.31 15.92 3.05
N MET A 83 -0.99 15.86 2.87
CA MET A 83 -0.11 15.12 3.77
C MET A 83 -0.18 15.64 5.21
N ALA A 84 -0.27 16.96 5.39
CA ALA A 84 -0.38 17.57 6.71
C ALA A 84 -1.67 17.13 7.43
N THR A 85 -2.77 16.88 6.69
CA THR A 85 -3.99 16.31 7.30
C THR A 85 -3.85 14.87 7.76
N LEU A 86 -2.97 14.08 7.12
CA LEU A 86 -2.64 12.73 7.56
C LEU A 86 -1.73 12.76 8.82
N GLY A 87 -1.01 13.86 9.02
CA GLY A 87 -0.17 14.17 10.17
C GLY A 87 1.32 13.94 9.93
N LYS A 88 2.15 14.41 10.88
CA LYS A 88 3.63 14.34 10.86
C LYS A 88 4.35 15.15 9.77
N THR A 89 3.60 15.91 8.96
CA THR A 89 4.13 16.92 8.03
C THR A 89 3.44 18.26 8.26
N ARG A 90 4.02 19.32 7.69
CA ARG A 90 3.49 20.68 7.66
C ARG A 90 3.13 21.05 6.22
N PRO A 91 2.11 21.91 6.00
CA PRO A 91 1.77 22.41 4.66
C PRO A 91 2.94 23.09 3.93
N THR A 92 3.92 23.61 4.67
CA THR A 92 5.10 24.31 4.16
C THR A 92 6.31 23.41 3.92
N ASP A 93 6.21 22.10 4.16
CA ASP A 93 7.33 21.17 3.90
C ASP A 93 7.60 21.08 2.38
N LYS A 94 8.80 20.69 1.94
CA LYS A 94 9.08 20.50 0.50
C LYS A 94 9.03 19.01 0.12
N LEU A 95 7.83 18.45 -0.01
CA LEU A 95 7.64 17.00 -0.16
C LEU A 95 7.58 16.54 -1.63
N VAL A 96 7.04 17.36 -2.52
CA VAL A 96 6.86 17.03 -3.95
C VAL A 96 8.18 17.19 -4.71
N ALA A 97 8.47 16.27 -5.63
CA ALA A 97 9.56 16.36 -6.60
C ALA A 97 9.01 16.36 -8.04
N PRO A 98 9.56 17.16 -8.99
CA PRO A 98 10.56 18.22 -8.79
C PRO A 98 10.02 19.35 -7.90
N GLU A 99 10.90 20.25 -7.42
CA GLU A 99 10.44 21.47 -6.74
C GLU A 99 9.73 22.37 -7.77
N ALA A 100 8.41 22.26 -7.85
CA ALA A 100 7.56 23.01 -8.75
C ALA A 100 6.22 23.35 -8.07
N ASP A 101 5.40 24.17 -8.73
CA ASP A 101 4.10 24.62 -8.26
C ASP A 101 3.17 23.42 -7.99
N GLN A 102 2.81 23.21 -6.72
CA GLN A 102 2.13 22.00 -6.27
C GLN A 102 0.68 21.91 -6.69
N ASP A 103 0.11 23.02 -7.16
CA ASP A 103 -1.26 23.09 -7.65
C ASP A 103 -1.36 22.59 -9.11
N THR A 104 -0.21 22.49 -9.80
CA THR A 104 -0.12 22.09 -11.22
C THR A 104 0.86 20.93 -11.49
N THR A 105 1.68 20.54 -10.51
CA THR A 105 2.74 19.55 -10.70
C THR A 105 2.24 18.13 -10.51
N ARG A 106 2.56 17.28 -11.49
CA ARG A 106 2.52 15.82 -11.41
C ARG A 106 3.71 15.33 -10.60
N PRO A 107 3.52 14.85 -9.35
CA PRO A 107 4.64 14.43 -8.52
C PRO A 107 5.40 13.28 -9.19
N ASN A 108 6.73 13.39 -9.30
CA ASN A 108 7.55 12.24 -9.61
C ASN A 108 7.38 11.23 -8.47
N ILE A 109 6.80 10.07 -8.78
CA ILE A 109 6.36 9.08 -7.79
C ILE A 109 7.50 8.68 -6.85
N GLN A 110 8.66 8.35 -7.42
CA GLN A 110 9.80 7.81 -6.69
C GLN A 110 10.54 8.89 -5.90
N GLU A 111 10.84 10.03 -6.52
CA GLU A 111 11.53 11.11 -5.83
C GLU A 111 10.66 11.75 -4.73
N THR A 112 9.35 11.86 -4.96
CA THR A 112 8.39 12.32 -3.92
C THR A 112 8.31 11.29 -2.78
N ALA A 113 8.26 10.00 -3.08
CA ALA A 113 8.26 8.95 -2.05
C ALA A 113 9.57 8.94 -1.24
N LYS A 114 10.74 9.16 -1.88
CA LYS A 114 12.03 9.32 -1.19
C LYS A 114 12.03 10.54 -0.25
N ARG A 115 11.53 11.69 -0.71
CA ARG A 115 11.42 12.90 0.12
C ARG A 115 10.51 12.67 1.33
N LEU A 116 9.36 12.01 1.13
CA LEU A 116 8.50 11.58 2.23
C LEU A 116 9.21 10.62 3.18
N TYR A 117 9.94 9.64 2.66
CA TYR A 117 10.68 8.68 3.47
C TYR A 117 11.68 9.40 4.37
N THR A 118 12.54 10.23 3.79
CA THR A 118 13.49 11.07 4.54
C THR A 118 12.79 11.92 5.59
N LYS A 119 11.66 12.57 5.25
CA LYS A 119 10.89 13.38 6.20
C LYS A 119 10.38 12.59 7.40
N TYR A 120 9.95 11.34 7.19
CA TYR A 120 9.40 10.50 8.26
C TYR A 120 10.46 9.70 9.03
N THR A 121 11.67 9.56 8.50
CA THR A 121 12.78 8.88 9.18
C THR A 121 13.78 9.85 9.82
N THR A 122 13.72 11.14 9.50
CA THR A 122 14.56 12.19 10.11
C THR A 122 13.89 12.82 11.34
N PRO A 123 14.64 13.19 12.40
CA PRO A 123 14.11 13.87 13.58
C PRO A 123 13.20 15.07 13.26
N PRO A 124 12.11 15.27 14.02
CA PRO A 124 11.70 14.53 15.22
C PRO A 124 11.01 13.19 14.93
N ASN A 125 10.79 12.86 13.66
CA ASN A 125 10.24 11.56 13.27
C ASN A 125 11.34 10.48 13.33
N LYS A 126 10.95 9.21 13.41
CA LYS A 126 11.88 8.06 13.51
C LYS A 126 11.55 6.91 12.57
N LYS A 127 10.36 6.93 11.99
CA LYS A 127 9.87 5.88 11.08
C LYS A 127 8.66 6.38 10.31
N VAL A 128 8.51 5.85 9.10
CA VAL A 128 7.24 5.92 8.37
C VAL A 128 6.19 5.13 9.16
N THR A 129 5.02 5.73 9.38
CA THR A 129 3.88 5.02 9.97
C THR A 129 2.73 5.01 9.00
N ASN A 130 1.90 3.97 9.06
CA ASN A 130 0.62 3.97 8.35
C ASN A 130 -0.20 5.19 8.80
N PHE A 131 -0.90 5.81 7.85
CA PHE A 131 -1.91 6.79 8.20
C PHE A 131 -3.23 6.06 8.49
N PRO A 132 -3.99 6.46 9.51
CA PRO A 132 -5.31 5.88 9.74
C PRO A 132 -6.26 6.25 8.60
N PRO A 133 -7.05 5.31 8.03
CA PRO A 133 -7.89 5.63 6.88
C PRO A 133 -8.98 6.67 7.15
N TYR A 134 -9.49 6.74 8.37
CA TYR A 134 -10.44 7.78 8.81
C TYR A 134 -9.84 9.21 8.83
N LYS A 135 -8.53 9.36 8.60
CA LYS A 135 -7.90 10.67 8.34
C LYS A 135 -7.80 11.02 6.85
N ALA A 136 -8.08 10.08 5.96
CA ALA A 136 -7.88 10.20 4.52
C ALA A 136 -9.18 10.22 3.72
N MET A 137 -10.21 9.48 4.15
CA MET A 137 -11.43 9.27 3.39
C MET A 137 -12.69 9.29 4.26
N LYS A 138 -13.71 10.01 3.79
CA LYS A 138 -15.07 10.05 4.35
C LYS A 138 -15.70 8.66 4.38
N GLY A 139 -16.25 8.28 5.52
CA GLY A 139 -16.86 6.97 5.74
C GLY A 139 -15.87 5.80 5.67
N ALA A 140 -14.56 6.04 5.81
CA ALA A 140 -13.59 4.97 5.99
C ALA A 140 -13.55 4.50 7.45
N SER A 141 -13.31 3.19 7.64
CA SER A 141 -13.07 2.61 8.96
C SER A 141 -11.59 2.68 9.35
N SER A 142 -11.18 2.05 10.45
CA SER A 142 -9.76 1.86 10.78
C SER A 142 -9.09 0.75 9.94
N ASN A 143 -9.86 -0.04 9.19
CA ASN A 143 -9.33 -1.17 8.41
C ASN A 143 -8.69 -0.69 7.11
N PHE A 144 -7.36 -0.79 7.04
CA PHE A 144 -6.59 -0.33 5.89
C PHE A 144 -6.89 -1.11 4.60
N ASN A 145 -7.13 -2.43 4.66
CA ASN A 145 -7.51 -3.21 3.49
C ASN A 145 -8.86 -2.77 2.91
N ALA A 146 -9.84 -2.55 3.78
CA ALA A 146 -11.16 -2.05 3.37
C ALA A 146 -11.05 -0.67 2.73
N TYR A 147 -10.22 0.21 3.30
CA TYR A 147 -9.89 1.50 2.73
C TYR A 147 -9.24 1.38 1.34
N THR A 148 -8.22 0.55 1.17
CA THR A 148 -7.54 0.38 -0.13
C THR A 148 -8.50 -0.14 -1.20
N LEU A 149 -9.41 -1.07 -0.88
CA LEU A 149 -10.45 -1.50 -1.81
C LEU A 149 -11.42 -0.38 -2.17
N LYS A 150 -11.87 0.40 -1.17
CA LYS A 150 -12.76 1.54 -1.40
C LYS A 150 -12.08 2.61 -2.27
N LEU A 151 -10.78 2.85 -2.06
CA LEU A 151 -9.96 3.73 -2.90
C LEU A 151 -9.93 3.25 -4.35
N GLY A 152 -9.68 1.95 -4.56
CA GLY A 152 -9.68 1.35 -5.91
C GLY A 152 -11.04 1.45 -6.60
N ASN A 153 -12.13 1.15 -5.89
CA ASN A 153 -13.48 1.29 -6.45
C ASN A 153 -13.80 2.74 -6.83
N LEU A 154 -13.46 3.70 -5.99
CA LEU A 154 -13.65 5.11 -6.29
C LEU A 154 -12.94 5.50 -7.59
N VAL A 155 -11.66 5.13 -7.72
CA VAL A 155 -10.86 5.45 -8.91
C VAL A 155 -11.41 4.75 -10.16
N LYS A 156 -11.95 3.54 -10.01
CA LYS A 156 -12.63 2.80 -11.07
C LYS A 156 -13.92 3.50 -11.51
N ASP A 157 -14.77 3.87 -10.57
CA ASP A 157 -16.07 4.48 -10.85
C ASP A 157 -15.90 5.86 -11.51
N ALA A 158 -14.90 6.63 -11.06
CA ALA A 158 -14.56 7.93 -11.66
C ALA A 158 -14.02 7.83 -13.09
N TRP A 159 -13.73 6.63 -13.63
CA TRP A 159 -13.23 6.44 -15.00
C TRP A 159 -14.16 7.04 -16.06
N LEU A 160 -15.47 7.14 -15.79
CA LEU A 160 -16.44 7.82 -16.65
C LEU A 160 -16.11 9.30 -16.89
N HIS A 161 -15.35 9.95 -16.01
CA HIS A 161 -14.89 11.34 -16.15
C HIS A 161 -13.56 11.47 -16.89
N LYS A 162 -13.03 10.37 -17.44
CA LYS A 162 -11.76 10.37 -18.15
C LYS A 162 -11.87 11.07 -19.51
N THR A 163 -10.92 11.95 -19.75
CA THR A 163 -10.69 12.70 -20.98
C THR A 163 -9.22 12.62 -21.37
N ASP A 164 -8.86 13.09 -22.56
CA ASP A 164 -7.45 13.17 -22.96
C ASP A 164 -6.62 14.14 -22.10
N ALA A 165 -7.25 15.19 -21.54
CA ALA A 165 -6.58 16.15 -20.68
C ALA A 165 -6.21 15.55 -19.32
N ASN A 166 -7.05 14.68 -18.76
CA ASN A 166 -6.89 14.15 -17.40
C ASN A 166 -6.52 12.65 -17.33
N LYS A 167 -6.38 11.94 -18.46
CA LYS A 167 -6.03 10.50 -18.48
C LYS A 167 -4.78 10.14 -17.68
N HIS A 168 -3.83 11.06 -17.61
CA HIS A 168 -2.60 10.92 -16.85
C HIS A 168 -2.82 10.60 -15.37
N LEU A 169 -3.95 11.03 -14.77
CA LEU A 169 -4.24 10.76 -13.37
C LEU A 169 -4.37 9.24 -13.11
N TRP A 170 -5.00 8.52 -14.04
CA TRP A 170 -5.11 7.06 -13.93
C TRP A 170 -3.81 6.35 -14.31
N GLU A 171 -3.06 6.88 -15.29
CA GLU A 171 -1.71 6.36 -15.64
C GLU A 171 -0.76 6.47 -14.43
N GLU A 172 -0.78 7.60 -13.72
CA GLU A 172 0.02 7.84 -12.52
C GLU A 172 -0.45 7.00 -11.32
N PHE A 173 -1.78 6.82 -11.16
CA PHE A 173 -2.33 5.92 -10.16
C PHE A 173 -1.85 4.47 -10.39
N ASP A 174 -1.94 3.97 -11.62
CA ASP A 174 -1.53 2.62 -11.98
C ASP A 174 -0.02 2.43 -11.84
N ALA A 175 0.79 3.40 -12.30
CA ALA A 175 2.25 3.37 -12.13
C ALA A 175 2.67 3.41 -10.66
N THR A 176 1.95 4.15 -9.81
CA THR A 176 2.21 4.16 -8.36
C THR A 176 1.83 2.83 -7.74
N LEU A 177 0.72 2.23 -8.16
CA LEU A 177 0.26 0.94 -7.68
C LEU A 177 1.25 -0.18 -8.01
N GLU A 178 1.81 -0.18 -9.22
CA GLU A 178 2.88 -1.08 -9.62
C GLU A 178 4.10 -0.94 -8.71
N LYS A 179 4.57 0.29 -8.47
CA LYS A 179 5.69 0.55 -7.54
C LYS A 179 5.39 0.10 -6.11
N ILE A 180 4.16 0.24 -5.62
CA ILE A 180 3.75 -0.28 -4.30
C ILE A 180 3.86 -1.81 -4.28
N ASN A 181 3.40 -2.49 -5.34
CA ASN A 181 3.50 -3.95 -5.43
C ASN A 181 4.95 -4.43 -5.44
N ILE A 182 5.83 -3.75 -6.18
CA ILE A 182 7.27 -4.01 -6.20
C ILE A 182 7.88 -3.79 -4.80
N ALA A 183 7.65 -2.63 -4.18
CA ALA A 183 8.19 -2.32 -2.86
C ALA A 183 7.70 -3.29 -1.78
N ARG A 184 6.42 -3.67 -1.81
CA ARG A 184 5.87 -4.67 -0.89
C ARG A 184 6.48 -6.06 -1.09
N ALA A 185 6.76 -6.46 -2.33
CA ALA A 185 7.43 -7.71 -2.62
C ALA A 185 8.90 -7.67 -2.17
N GLY A 186 9.60 -6.56 -2.41
CA GLY A 186 10.99 -6.34 -2.02
C GLY A 186 11.20 -6.34 -0.50
N ASP A 187 10.37 -5.61 0.25
CA ASP A 187 10.44 -5.58 1.71
C ASP A 187 10.12 -6.95 2.35
N HIS A 188 9.27 -7.73 1.69
CA HIS A 188 8.89 -9.08 2.14
C HIS A 188 9.92 -10.14 1.75
N GLY A 189 10.67 -9.88 0.67
CA GLY A 189 11.57 -10.79 -0.01
C GLY A 189 12.55 -11.50 0.90
N PRO A 190 13.40 -10.79 1.66
CA PRO A 190 14.41 -11.41 2.53
C PRO A 190 13.84 -12.46 3.47
N PHE A 191 12.72 -12.15 4.12
CA PHE A 191 12.04 -13.07 5.05
C PHE A 191 11.42 -14.27 4.34
N LEU A 192 10.85 -14.05 3.15
CA LEU A 192 10.28 -15.13 2.35
C LEU A 192 11.37 -16.07 1.84
N ILE A 193 12.49 -15.51 1.36
CA ILE A 193 13.63 -16.27 0.82
C ILE A 193 14.22 -17.14 1.92
N GLU A 194 14.51 -16.56 3.09
CA GLU A 194 15.04 -17.30 4.24
C GLU A 194 14.11 -18.46 4.64
N ALA A 195 12.80 -18.19 4.78
CA ALA A 195 11.82 -19.20 5.13
C ALA A 195 11.69 -20.30 4.07
N ALA A 196 11.70 -19.93 2.78
CA ALA A 196 11.60 -20.87 1.66
C ALA A 196 12.84 -21.77 1.57
N VAL A 197 14.05 -21.21 1.73
CA VAL A 197 15.29 -21.99 1.77
C VAL A 197 15.27 -22.99 2.92
N ALA A 198 14.87 -22.55 4.12
CA ALA A 198 14.86 -23.41 5.31
C ALA A 198 13.81 -24.54 5.23
N LYS A 199 12.65 -24.30 4.61
CA LYS A 199 11.52 -25.25 4.61
C LYS A 199 11.37 -26.08 3.33
N LEU A 200 11.75 -25.51 2.19
CA LEU A 200 11.67 -26.17 0.89
C LEU A 200 13.06 -26.55 0.39
N GLY A 201 14.02 -25.63 0.48
CA GLY A 201 15.37 -25.81 -0.05
C GLY A 201 16.15 -26.92 0.62
N THR A 202 16.65 -26.69 1.84
CA THR A 202 17.46 -27.67 2.57
C THR A 202 16.79 -29.05 2.74
N PRO A 203 15.48 -29.15 3.07
CA PRO A 203 14.86 -30.45 3.33
C PRO A 203 14.51 -31.27 2.09
N ASN A 204 14.29 -30.62 0.94
CA ASN A 204 13.82 -31.30 -0.29
C ASN A 204 14.79 -31.12 -1.47
N GLU A 205 15.96 -30.54 -1.20
CA GLU A 205 16.97 -30.12 -2.19
C GLU A 205 16.40 -29.28 -3.35
N MET A 206 15.38 -28.47 -3.05
CA MET A 206 14.80 -27.53 -4.01
C MET A 206 15.71 -26.31 -4.16
N ASP A 207 16.11 -26.01 -5.39
CA ASP A 207 16.84 -24.77 -5.68
C ASP A 207 15.85 -23.60 -5.71
N ILE A 208 15.94 -22.73 -4.70
CA ILE A 208 15.06 -21.55 -4.56
C ILE A 208 15.54 -20.46 -5.51
N LYS A 209 14.84 -20.31 -6.62
CA LYS A 209 15.14 -19.28 -7.63
C LYS A 209 14.64 -17.92 -7.17
N LEU A 210 15.44 -16.90 -7.44
CA LEU A 210 15.15 -15.52 -7.08
C LEU A 210 14.73 -14.71 -8.31
N MET A 211 13.79 -13.80 -8.09
CA MET A 211 13.36 -12.79 -9.04
C MET A 211 13.91 -11.44 -8.59
N ASN A 212 14.67 -10.79 -9.46
CA ASN A 212 15.14 -9.43 -9.24
C ASN A 212 13.99 -8.44 -9.47
N LEU A 213 13.75 -7.57 -8.48
CA LEU A 213 12.68 -6.57 -8.47
C LEU A 213 13.20 -5.14 -8.70
N GLY A 214 14.50 -4.99 -8.97
CA GLY A 214 15.22 -3.73 -9.11
C GLY A 214 15.87 -3.25 -7.82
N ASP A 215 16.49 -2.08 -7.89
CA ASP A 215 17.20 -1.47 -6.76
C ASP A 215 16.24 -0.94 -5.69
N ASN A 216 16.59 -1.15 -4.42
CA ASN A 216 15.90 -0.53 -3.30
C ASN A 216 16.21 0.98 -3.26
N PRO A 217 15.23 1.86 -3.54
CA PRO A 217 15.45 3.27 -3.77
C PRO A 217 15.83 4.08 -2.51
N ILE A 218 15.75 3.48 -1.32
CA ILE A 218 16.08 4.13 -0.04
C ILE A 218 17.28 3.51 0.68
N SER A 219 17.90 2.50 0.09
CA SER A 219 19.06 1.81 0.67
C SER A 219 20.36 2.60 0.43
N ASN A 220 21.27 2.56 1.40
CA ASN A 220 22.62 3.11 1.27
C ASN A 220 23.62 2.25 2.09
N PRO A 221 24.53 1.49 1.47
CA PRO A 221 24.72 1.35 0.02
C PRO A 221 23.50 0.74 -0.68
N THR A 222 23.39 0.93 -2.00
CA THR A 222 22.27 0.39 -2.79
C THR A 222 22.21 -1.13 -2.67
N THR A 223 21.08 -1.64 -2.18
CA THR A 223 20.75 -3.06 -2.11
C THR A 223 19.73 -3.40 -3.20
N GLN A 224 19.81 -4.58 -3.78
CA GLN A 224 18.78 -5.08 -4.70
C GLN A 224 17.59 -5.63 -3.91
N TRP A 225 16.39 -5.38 -4.42
CA TRP A 225 15.20 -6.10 -3.98
C TRP A 225 15.04 -7.38 -4.77
N GLU A 226 14.81 -8.46 -4.06
CA GLU A 226 14.58 -9.78 -4.63
C GLU A 226 13.41 -10.45 -3.93
N THR A 227 12.78 -11.41 -4.60
CA THR A 227 11.79 -12.29 -3.99
C THR A 227 11.89 -13.69 -4.58
N VAL A 228 11.14 -14.64 -4.05
CA VAL A 228 11.14 -16.01 -4.59
C VAL A 228 10.39 -16.05 -5.92
N ASP A 229 11.06 -16.50 -6.98
CA ASP A 229 10.42 -16.86 -8.23
C ASP A 229 9.82 -18.26 -8.09
N TRP A 230 8.55 -18.33 -7.70
CA TRP A 230 7.86 -19.59 -7.52
C TRP A 230 7.76 -20.41 -8.80
N LYS A 231 7.67 -19.76 -9.97
CA LYS A 231 7.58 -20.47 -11.25
C LYS A 231 8.92 -21.09 -11.59
N ALA A 232 10.00 -20.30 -11.59
CA ALA A 232 11.33 -20.81 -11.87
C ALA A 232 11.79 -21.85 -10.83
N THR A 233 11.44 -21.65 -9.55
CA THR A 233 11.69 -22.64 -8.49
C THR A 233 10.96 -23.94 -8.76
N ALA A 234 9.68 -23.89 -9.13
CA ALA A 234 8.89 -25.08 -9.44
C ALA A 234 9.42 -25.81 -10.68
N ASP A 235 9.72 -25.07 -11.74
CA ASP A 235 10.22 -25.62 -13.00
C ASP A 235 11.60 -26.30 -12.80
N ALA A 236 12.50 -25.66 -12.06
CA ALA A 236 13.81 -26.25 -11.71
C ALA A 236 13.68 -27.51 -10.85
N ALA A 237 12.82 -27.49 -9.84
CA ALA A 237 12.58 -28.66 -8.98
C ALA A 237 11.97 -29.84 -9.75
N LYS A 238 11.02 -29.57 -10.66
CA LYS A 238 10.43 -30.58 -11.55
C LYS A 238 11.47 -31.17 -12.49
N ALA A 239 12.33 -30.34 -13.07
CA ALA A 239 13.43 -30.79 -13.94
C ALA A 239 14.44 -31.68 -13.20
N LYS A 240 14.67 -31.44 -11.90
CA LYS A 240 15.50 -32.29 -11.02
C LYS A 240 14.81 -33.60 -10.61
N GLY A 241 13.52 -33.78 -10.93
CA GLY A 241 12.76 -34.97 -10.57
C GLY A 241 12.24 -34.99 -9.13
N ILE A 242 12.17 -33.83 -8.46
CA ILE A 242 11.59 -33.73 -7.13
C ILE A 242 10.08 -34.02 -7.23
N PRO A 243 9.53 -34.99 -6.46
CA PRO A 243 8.11 -35.29 -6.51
C PRO A 243 7.29 -34.21 -5.78
N ASN A 244 6.02 -34.06 -6.17
CA ASN A 244 5.03 -33.23 -5.46
C ASN A 244 5.39 -31.74 -5.29
N VAL A 245 6.23 -31.17 -6.16
CA VAL A 245 6.71 -29.76 -6.09
C VAL A 245 5.59 -28.75 -5.85
N ASP A 246 4.52 -28.81 -6.63
CA ASP A 246 3.42 -27.85 -6.53
C ASP A 246 2.70 -27.93 -5.18
N LYS A 247 2.58 -29.15 -4.63
CA LYS A 247 2.02 -29.38 -3.29
C LYS A 247 2.95 -28.84 -2.21
N LEU A 248 4.26 -29.10 -2.30
CA LEU A 248 5.25 -28.60 -1.34
C LEU A 248 5.22 -27.07 -1.26
N ILE A 249 5.26 -26.39 -2.42
CA ILE A 249 5.20 -24.92 -2.48
C ILE A 249 3.89 -24.40 -1.90
N ARG A 250 2.75 -24.98 -2.29
CA ARG A 250 1.44 -24.56 -1.81
C ARG A 250 1.32 -24.73 -0.29
N ASP A 251 1.74 -25.87 0.23
CA ASP A 251 1.64 -26.20 1.65
C ASP A 251 2.56 -25.28 2.48
N PHE A 252 3.79 -25.04 2.02
CA PHE A 252 4.69 -24.04 2.62
C PHE A 252 4.04 -22.66 2.67
N ARG A 253 3.55 -22.15 1.52
CA ARG A 253 2.94 -20.81 1.47
C ARG A 253 1.73 -20.71 2.38
N THR A 254 0.88 -21.74 2.38
CA THR A 254 -0.31 -21.81 3.24
C THR A 254 0.09 -21.78 4.71
N GLN A 255 1.05 -22.62 5.11
CA GLN A 255 1.53 -22.66 6.49
C GLN A 255 2.16 -21.32 6.88
N TRP A 256 3.09 -20.80 6.10
CA TRP A 256 3.82 -19.59 6.46
C TRP A 256 2.89 -18.39 6.62
N TYR A 257 1.97 -18.16 5.67
CA TYR A 257 1.00 -17.07 5.76
C TYR A 257 -0.16 -17.31 6.73
N THR A 258 -0.25 -18.48 7.38
CA THR A 258 -1.24 -18.73 8.44
C THR A 258 -0.62 -18.65 9.83
N THR A 259 0.62 -19.14 9.98
CA THR A 259 1.31 -19.22 11.27
C THR A 259 2.13 -17.98 11.61
N ASP A 260 2.73 -17.32 10.63
CA ASP A 260 3.50 -16.09 10.86
C ASP A 260 2.57 -14.88 10.74
N GLY A 261 2.30 -14.22 11.88
CA GLY A 261 1.38 -13.08 11.94
C GLY A 261 1.84 -11.90 11.08
N SER A 262 3.14 -11.59 11.08
CA SER A 262 3.70 -10.49 10.31
C SER A 262 3.63 -10.76 8.81
N ALA A 263 4.01 -11.96 8.37
CA ALA A 263 3.91 -12.37 6.98
C ALA A 263 2.46 -12.38 6.51
N ARG A 264 1.53 -12.93 7.32
CA ARG A 264 0.09 -12.93 7.03
C ARG A 264 -0.45 -11.53 6.82
N ASP A 265 -0.17 -10.63 7.75
CA ASP A 265 -0.74 -9.28 7.76
C ASP A 265 -0.17 -8.45 6.60
N HIS A 266 1.13 -8.58 6.31
CA HIS A 266 1.75 -7.95 5.14
C HIS A 266 1.18 -8.50 3.83
N TYR A 267 1.03 -9.83 3.74
CA TYR A 267 0.48 -10.49 2.55
C TYR A 267 -0.99 -10.13 2.31
N ALA A 268 -1.78 -9.92 3.36
CA ALA A 268 -3.16 -9.45 3.25
C ALA A 268 -3.21 -8.09 2.55
N VAL A 269 -2.38 -7.12 2.97
CA VAL A 269 -2.33 -5.79 2.34
C VAL A 269 -1.78 -5.87 0.92
N PHE A 270 -0.75 -6.67 0.69
CA PHE A 270 -0.20 -6.87 -0.64
C PHE A 270 -1.25 -7.44 -1.62
N LYS A 271 -2.01 -8.46 -1.21
CA LYS A 271 -3.11 -9.00 -2.03
C LYS A 271 -4.19 -7.96 -2.32
N THR A 272 -4.47 -7.06 -1.39
CA THR A 272 -5.45 -6.00 -1.60
C THR A 272 -5.00 -5.03 -2.71
N TYR A 273 -3.73 -4.61 -2.73
CA TYR A 273 -3.21 -3.78 -3.81
C TYR A 273 -3.19 -4.52 -5.16
N LYS A 274 -2.84 -5.81 -5.18
CA LYS A 274 -2.97 -6.62 -6.41
C LYS A 274 -4.41 -6.65 -6.92
N ARG A 275 -5.39 -6.89 -6.04
CA ARG A 275 -6.81 -6.88 -6.40
C ARG A 275 -7.27 -5.52 -6.94
N VAL A 276 -6.78 -4.41 -6.39
CA VAL A 276 -7.04 -3.08 -6.96
C VAL A 276 -6.46 -2.99 -8.38
N GLY A 277 -5.25 -3.50 -8.61
CA GLY A 277 -4.63 -3.52 -9.94
C GLY A 277 -5.44 -4.32 -10.96
N ASP A 278 -5.86 -5.53 -10.57
CA ASP A 278 -6.71 -6.39 -11.40
C ASP A 278 -8.06 -5.72 -11.72
N LEU A 279 -8.65 -5.01 -10.75
CA LEU A 279 -9.87 -4.24 -10.93
C LEU A 279 -9.67 -3.12 -11.97
N MET A 280 -8.53 -2.44 -11.95
CA MET A 280 -8.25 -1.36 -12.90
C MET A 280 -8.08 -1.91 -14.32
N GLN A 281 -7.40 -3.04 -14.48
CA GLN A 281 -7.17 -3.65 -15.80
C GLN A 281 -8.44 -4.30 -16.42
N SER A 282 -9.34 -4.81 -15.58
CA SER A 282 -10.55 -5.51 -16.03
C SER A 282 -11.73 -4.59 -16.34
N CYS A 283 -11.87 -3.47 -15.60
CA CYS A 283 -13.07 -2.64 -15.66
C CYS A 283 -12.92 -1.33 -16.43
N ARG A 284 -11.73 -0.99 -16.92
CA ARG A 284 -11.45 0.26 -17.67
C ARG A 284 -11.37 0.07 -19.19
N ARG A 285 -11.99 -1.00 -19.69
CA ARG A 285 -12.10 -1.31 -21.12
C ARG A 285 -13.32 -0.65 -21.72
#